data_AF-A0A0F8ZQW7-F1
#
_entry.id   AF-A0A0F8ZQW7-F1
#
_cell.length_a   1.000
_cell.length_b   1.000
_cell.length_c   1.000
_cell.angle_alpha   90.00
_cell.angle_beta   90.00
_cell.angle_gamma   90.00
#
_symmetry.space_group_name_H-M   'P 1'
#
loop_
_entity.id
_entity.type
_entity.pdbx_description
1 polymer ?
#
loop_
_entity_poly.entity_id
_entity_poly.type
_entity_poly.pdbx_seq_one_letter_code
_entity_poly.pdbx_strand_id
1 'polypeptide(L)'
;VRGWISGNPTVYYNTGVRAHMELMVQYDTASEIPAADIDTYLAENPLNPANALEQIGEQYWVACFLNGPEAFANFRRTGFPVLTPNSYPSQDISGDFINRLTYPNSEVATNSSNLSEAVSRMGADNLDTKVWWDE
;
A
#
# COMPACT_ATOMS: atom_id res chain seq x y z
N VAL A 1 -11.02 -9.24 11.34
CA VAL A 1 -9.89 -10.13 11.00
C VAL A 1 -8.84 -10.20 12.12
N ARG A 2 -8.28 -9.07 12.59
CA ARG A 2 -7.30 -9.06 13.70
C ARG A 2 -7.88 -9.10 15.13
N GLY A 3 -9.19 -9.17 15.28
CA GLY A 3 -9.85 -9.29 16.60
C GLY A 3 -9.95 -7.99 17.43
N TRP A 4 -9.57 -6.83 16.88
CA TRP A 4 -9.56 -5.57 17.64
C TRP A 4 -10.94 -4.95 17.86
N ILE A 5 -11.93 -5.28 17.03
CA ILE A 5 -13.31 -4.80 17.14
C ILE A 5 -14.30 -5.97 16.96
N SER A 6 -15.50 -5.80 17.51
CA SER A 6 -16.65 -6.66 17.22
C SER A 6 -17.24 -6.35 15.85
N GLY A 7 -17.78 -7.36 15.16
CA GLY A 7 -18.50 -7.21 13.89
C GLY A 7 -18.10 -8.26 12.86
N ASN A 8 -18.83 -8.32 11.74
CA ASN A 8 -18.57 -9.26 10.67
C ASN A 8 -17.58 -8.67 9.64
N PRO A 9 -16.35 -9.21 9.48
CA PRO A 9 -15.38 -8.71 8.51
C PRO A 9 -15.89 -8.68 7.07
N THR A 10 -16.72 -9.64 6.66
CA THR A 10 -17.28 -9.71 5.31
C THR A 10 -18.15 -8.50 5.00
N VAL A 11 -18.90 -8.00 5.99
CA VAL A 11 -19.73 -6.80 5.82
C VAL A 11 -18.84 -5.58 5.54
N TYR A 12 -17.83 -5.35 6.37
CA TYR A 12 -16.93 -4.20 6.19
C TYR A 12 -16.13 -4.27 4.89
N TYR A 13 -15.65 -5.46 4.52
CA TYR A 13 -14.95 -5.69 3.26
C TYR A 13 -15.85 -5.35 2.06
N ASN A 14 -17.06 -5.91 2.00
CA ASN A 14 -18.00 -5.65 0.91
C ASN A 14 -18.40 -4.17 0.84
N THR A 15 -18.61 -3.52 1.99
CA THR A 15 -18.89 -2.08 2.05
C THR A 15 -17.72 -1.25 1.50
N GLY A 16 -16.47 -1.59 1.85
CA GLY A 16 -15.29 -0.88 1.36
C GLY A 16 -15.09 -1.01 -0.14
N VAL A 17 -15.20 -2.23 -0.68
CA VAL A 17 -15.07 -2.51 -2.12
C VAL A 17 -16.16 -1.77 -2.91
N ARG A 18 -17.42 -1.85 -2.46
CA ARG A 18 -18.54 -1.11 -3.06
C ARG A 18 -18.27 0.39 -3.07
N ALA A 19 -17.91 0.96 -1.92
CA ALA A 19 -17.70 2.40 -1.79
C ALA A 19 -16.60 2.90 -2.73
N HIS A 20 -15.52 2.12 -2.93
CA HIS A 20 -14.50 2.46 -3.91
C HIS A 20 -15.03 2.43 -5.35
N MET A 21 -15.78 1.38 -5.73
CA MET A 21 -16.38 1.29 -7.07
C MET A 21 -17.34 2.45 -7.34
N GLU A 22 -18.19 2.80 -6.38
CA GLU A 22 -19.13 3.93 -6.47
C GLU A 22 -18.41 5.29 -6.50
N LEU A 23 -17.23 5.40 -5.90
CA LEU A 23 -16.42 6.63 -5.93
C LEU A 23 -15.92 6.97 -7.34
N MET A 24 -15.73 5.99 -8.22
CA MET A 24 -15.09 6.20 -9.54
C MET A 24 -15.81 7.22 -10.41
N VAL A 25 -17.14 7.33 -10.30
CA VAL A 25 -17.94 8.34 -11.01
C VAL A 25 -17.57 9.78 -10.66
N GLN A 26 -16.96 10.02 -9.49
CA GLN A 26 -16.51 11.35 -9.09
C GLN A 26 -15.25 11.81 -9.84
N TYR A 27 -14.46 10.89 -10.40
CA TYR A 27 -13.30 11.22 -11.23
C TYR A 27 -13.70 11.46 -12.69
N ASP A 28 -14.57 10.62 -13.23
CA ASP A 28 -15.15 10.77 -14.56
C ASP A 28 -16.49 10.04 -14.61
N THR A 29 -17.51 10.66 -15.19
CA THR A 29 -18.83 10.04 -15.41
C THR A 29 -18.74 8.78 -16.28
N ALA A 30 -17.76 8.70 -17.18
CA ALA A 30 -17.51 7.51 -17.98
C ALA A 30 -16.95 6.32 -17.17
N SER A 31 -16.56 6.55 -15.92
CA SER A 31 -16.09 5.52 -14.98
C SER A 31 -17.17 5.06 -14.00
N GLU A 32 -18.45 5.43 -14.22
CA GLU A 32 -19.56 4.91 -13.44
C GLU A 32 -19.66 3.38 -13.57
N ILE A 33 -19.73 2.69 -12.43
CA ILE A 33 -19.91 1.23 -12.37
C ILE A 33 -21.36 0.96 -11.95
N PRO A 34 -22.18 0.31 -12.79
CA PRO A 34 -23.56 -0.01 -12.45
C PRO A 34 -23.66 -0.83 -11.16
N ALA A 35 -24.65 -0.53 -10.31
CA ALA A 35 -24.85 -1.22 -9.03
C ALA A 35 -24.96 -2.75 -9.18
N ALA A 36 -25.60 -3.24 -10.26
CA ALA A 36 -25.71 -4.67 -10.54
C ALA A 36 -24.36 -5.34 -10.84
N ASP A 37 -23.42 -4.61 -11.45
CA ASP A 37 -22.07 -5.12 -11.73
C ASP A 37 -21.24 -5.18 -10.43
N ILE A 38 -21.40 -4.19 -9.54
CA ILE A 38 -20.81 -4.21 -8.20
C ILE A 38 -21.37 -5.40 -7.39
N ASP A 39 -22.68 -5.61 -7.42
CA ASP A 39 -23.35 -6.73 -6.74
C ASP A 39 -22.80 -8.07 -7.25
N THR A 40 -22.68 -8.22 -8.57
CA THR A 40 -22.13 -9.41 -9.23
C THR A 40 -20.68 -9.64 -8.79
N TYR A 41 -19.83 -8.61 -8.84
CA TYR A 41 -18.43 -8.70 -8.44
C TYR A 41 -18.28 -9.17 -6.99
N LEU A 42 -19.06 -8.61 -6.06
CA LEU A 42 -19.01 -8.97 -4.64
C LEU A 42 -19.53 -10.39 -4.37
N ALA A 43 -20.49 -10.87 -5.15
CA ALA A 43 -20.99 -12.23 -5.06
C ALA A 43 -19.96 -13.25 -5.59
N GLU A 44 -19.25 -12.91 -6.66
CA GLU A 44 -18.21 -13.76 -7.27
C GLU A 44 -16.89 -13.75 -6.49
N ASN A 45 -16.61 -12.68 -5.74
CA ASN A 45 -15.37 -12.48 -5.01
C ASN A 45 -15.60 -12.30 -3.49
N PRO A 46 -16.22 -13.29 -2.80
CA PRO A 46 -16.48 -13.17 -1.38
C PRO A 46 -15.18 -13.18 -0.57
N LEU A 47 -15.19 -12.48 0.57
CA LEU A 47 -14.08 -12.53 1.53
C LEU A 47 -13.92 -13.96 2.06
N ASN A 48 -12.80 -14.58 1.75
CA ASN A 48 -12.41 -15.87 2.29
C ASN A 48 -11.63 -15.65 3.61
N PRO A 49 -12.12 -16.18 4.75
CA PRO A 49 -11.46 -16.00 6.04
C PRO A 49 -10.00 -16.50 6.08
N ALA A 50 -9.64 -17.49 5.26
CA ALA A 50 -8.30 -18.07 5.24
C ALA A 50 -7.24 -17.12 4.68
N ASN A 51 -7.60 -16.21 3.79
CA ASN A 51 -6.71 -15.21 3.19
C ASN A 51 -7.29 -13.78 3.26
N ALA A 52 -8.11 -13.51 4.28
CA ALA A 52 -8.84 -12.24 4.38
C ALA A 52 -7.92 -11.00 4.39
N LEU A 53 -6.73 -11.07 5.01
CA LEU A 53 -5.80 -9.95 5.03
C LEU A 53 -5.19 -9.66 3.66
N GLU A 54 -4.95 -10.69 2.85
CA GLU A 54 -4.46 -10.57 1.48
C GLU A 54 -5.53 -9.90 0.62
N GLN A 55 -6.74 -10.43 0.59
CA GLN A 55 -7.85 -9.87 -0.19
C GLN A 55 -8.17 -8.41 0.20
N ILE A 56 -8.13 -8.10 1.50
CA ILE A 56 -8.28 -6.71 1.97
C ILE A 56 -7.12 -5.84 1.47
N GLY A 57 -5.88 -6.32 1.55
CA GLY A 57 -4.69 -5.60 1.07
C GLY A 57 -4.74 -5.32 -0.43
N GLU A 58 -5.16 -6.30 -1.23
CA GLU A 58 -5.32 -6.17 -2.68
C GLU A 58 -6.40 -5.15 -3.06
N GLN A 59 -7.58 -5.21 -2.43
CA GLN A 59 -8.63 -4.22 -2.66
C GLN A 59 -8.20 -2.81 -2.21
N TYR A 60 -7.46 -2.70 -1.11
CA TYR A 60 -6.91 -1.43 -0.65
C TYR A 60 -5.86 -0.87 -1.63
N TRP A 61 -5.02 -1.74 -2.20
CA TRP A 61 -4.06 -1.37 -3.23
C TRP A 61 -4.76 -0.80 -4.48
N VAL A 62 -5.80 -1.48 -4.97
CA VAL A 62 -6.63 -0.97 -6.08
C VAL A 62 -7.27 0.36 -5.71
N ALA A 63 -7.82 0.47 -4.50
CA ALA A 63 -8.47 1.70 -4.02
C ALA A 63 -7.52 2.90 -3.92
N CYS A 64 -6.21 2.63 -3.76
CA CYS A 64 -5.18 3.66 -3.67
C CYS A 64 -4.52 3.99 -5.01
N PHE A 65 -5.07 3.55 -6.15
CA PHE A 65 -4.46 3.80 -7.47
C PHE A 65 -4.11 5.28 -7.72
N LEU A 66 -4.98 6.20 -7.30
CA LEU A 66 -4.76 7.65 -7.42
C LEU A 66 -4.07 8.28 -6.19
N ASN A 67 -3.64 7.46 -5.23
CA ASN A 67 -2.91 7.87 -4.04
C ASN A 67 -1.62 7.03 -3.89
N GLY A 68 -0.66 7.32 -4.76
CA GLY A 68 0.62 6.60 -4.82
C GLY A 68 1.40 6.53 -3.49
N PRO A 69 1.51 7.62 -2.70
CA PRO A 69 2.17 7.56 -1.40
C PRO A 69 1.53 6.56 -0.43
N GLU A 70 0.20 6.50 -0.39
CA GLU A 70 -0.53 5.54 0.45
C GLU A 70 -0.43 4.12 -0.09
N ALA A 71 -0.53 3.93 -1.41
CA ALA A 71 -0.33 2.62 -2.03
C ALA A 71 1.06 2.06 -1.68
N PHE A 72 2.12 2.87 -1.81
CA PHE A 72 3.49 2.48 -1.50
C PHE A 72 3.71 2.24 0.00
N ALA A 73 3.09 3.03 0.88
CA ALA A 73 3.17 2.80 2.31
C ALA A 73 2.44 1.50 2.72
N ASN A 74 1.21 1.30 2.25
CA ASN A 74 0.41 0.14 2.65
C ASN A 74 0.94 -1.18 2.08
N PHE A 75 1.51 -1.18 0.87
CA PHE A 75 2.22 -2.33 0.32
C PHE A 75 3.37 -2.77 1.23
N ARG A 76 4.29 -1.85 1.57
CA ARG A 76 5.38 -2.14 2.52
C ARG A 76 4.87 -2.62 3.87
N ARG A 77 3.80 -2.01 4.39
CA ARG A 77 3.20 -2.35 5.71
C ARG A 77 2.50 -3.70 5.73
N THR A 78 2.07 -4.23 4.59
CA THR A 78 1.24 -5.45 4.52
C THR A 78 1.88 -6.61 3.79
N GLY A 79 2.82 -6.34 2.88
CA GLY A 79 3.30 -7.30 1.89
C GLY A 79 2.29 -7.61 0.79
N PHE A 80 1.16 -6.90 0.72
CA PHE A 80 0.09 -7.15 -0.25
C PHE A 80 -0.12 -5.97 -1.21
N PRO A 81 -0.41 -6.23 -2.51
CA PRO A 81 -0.37 -7.54 -3.17
C PRO A 81 1.04 -8.16 -3.15
N VAL A 82 1.14 -9.47 -3.31
CA VAL A 82 2.44 -10.16 -3.44
C VAL A 82 3.00 -9.86 -4.82
N LEU A 83 3.76 -8.76 -4.93
CA LEU A 83 4.35 -8.30 -6.18
C LEU A 83 5.64 -9.07 -6.49
N THR A 84 5.87 -9.33 -7.78
CA THR A 84 7.17 -9.82 -8.25
C THR A 84 8.17 -8.66 -8.31
N PRO A 85 9.38 -8.82 -7.76
CA PRO A 85 10.44 -7.80 -7.85
C PRO A 85 10.80 -7.48 -9.30
N ASN A 86 11.24 -6.24 -9.55
CA ASN A 86 11.75 -5.86 -10.86
C ASN A 86 13.11 -6.53 -11.10
N SER A 87 13.24 -7.31 -12.17
CA SER A 87 14.48 -8.03 -12.51
C SER A 87 15.57 -7.14 -13.14
N TYR A 88 15.57 -5.84 -12.87
CA TYR A 88 16.52 -4.90 -13.46
C TYR A 88 17.94 -5.18 -12.92
N PRO A 89 18.90 -5.58 -13.77
CA PRO A 89 20.19 -6.10 -13.30
C PRO A 89 21.10 -5.03 -12.68
N SER A 90 20.85 -3.75 -12.96
CA SER A 90 21.64 -2.62 -12.45
C SER A 90 20.87 -1.82 -11.40
N GLN A 91 20.08 -2.50 -10.57
CA GLN A 91 19.34 -1.86 -9.48
C GLN A 91 20.27 -1.30 -8.39
N ASP A 92 19.88 -0.17 -7.82
CA ASP A 92 20.58 0.49 -6.71
C ASP A 92 20.19 -0.06 -5.33
N ILE A 93 19.35 -1.11 -5.30
CA ILE A 93 18.94 -1.82 -4.09
C ILE A 93 19.54 -3.22 -4.04
N SER A 94 19.81 -3.70 -2.84
CA SER A 94 20.18 -5.08 -2.56
C SER A 94 18.97 -5.99 -2.33
N GLY A 95 17.86 -5.41 -1.85
CA GLY A 95 16.59 -6.11 -1.63
C GLY A 95 15.68 -6.15 -2.86
N ASP A 96 14.45 -6.61 -2.63
CA ASP A 96 13.45 -6.82 -3.67
C ASP A 96 12.71 -5.53 -4.09
N PHE A 97 12.50 -4.62 -3.14
CA PHE A 97 11.79 -3.36 -3.34
C PHE A 97 12.47 -2.21 -2.60
N ILE A 98 12.21 -0.99 -3.06
CA ILE A 98 12.61 0.24 -2.35
C ILE A 98 11.82 0.33 -1.04
N ASN A 99 12.51 0.58 0.08
CA ASN A 99 11.90 0.69 1.40
C ASN A 99 11.77 2.14 1.90
N ARG A 100 12.50 3.09 1.28
CA ARG A 100 12.39 4.53 1.53
C ARG A 100 13.07 5.35 0.43
N LEU A 101 12.89 6.67 0.45
CA LEU A 101 13.71 7.60 -0.31
C LEU A 101 14.83 8.15 0.58
N THR A 102 15.97 8.47 -0.03
CA THR A 102 17.10 9.09 0.67
C THR A 102 16.80 10.53 1.06
N TYR A 103 17.57 11.09 1.99
CA TYR A 103 17.48 12.51 2.26
C TYR A 103 17.96 13.33 1.04
N PRO A 104 17.41 14.54 0.82
CA PRO A 104 17.87 15.39 -0.29
C PRO A 104 19.32 15.83 -0.11
N ASN A 105 20.04 16.00 -1.23
CA ASN A 105 21.43 16.48 -1.23
C ASN A 105 21.61 17.86 -0.56
N SER A 106 20.55 18.67 -0.48
CA SER A 106 20.59 19.94 0.24
C SER A 106 20.86 19.74 1.73
N GLU A 107 20.28 18.71 2.37
CA GLU A 107 20.51 18.42 3.79
C GLU A 107 21.96 18.02 4.06
N VAL A 108 22.59 17.32 3.11
CA VAL A 108 24.02 16.98 3.18
C VAL A 108 24.87 18.26 3.19
N ALA A 109 24.50 19.28 2.40
CA ALA A 109 25.26 20.51 2.26
C ALA A 109 25.00 21.52 3.39
N THR A 110 23.76 21.61 3.90
CA THR A 110 23.34 22.69 4.80
C THR A 110 23.04 22.23 6.23
N ASN A 111 22.88 20.93 6.47
CA ASN A 111 22.37 20.39 7.73
C ASN A 111 23.04 19.06 8.15
N SER A 112 24.32 18.90 7.81
CA SER A 112 25.06 17.64 7.93
C SER A 112 25.09 17.04 9.34
N SER A 113 25.11 17.87 10.39
CA SER A 113 25.10 17.39 11.78
C SER A 113 23.81 16.65 12.13
N ASN A 114 22.64 17.23 11.79
CA ASN A 114 21.35 16.61 12.08
C ASN A 114 21.09 15.40 11.18
N LEU A 115 21.54 15.45 9.92
CA LEU A 115 21.51 14.31 9.03
C LEU A 115 22.30 13.13 9.60
N SER A 116 23.51 13.37 10.10
CA SER A 116 24.36 12.34 10.70
C SER A 116 23.71 11.70 11.93
N GLU A 117 23.02 12.49 12.76
CA GLU A 117 22.26 11.96 13.90
C GLU A 117 21.09 11.07 13.42
N ALA A 118 20.34 11.49 12.40
CA ALA A 118 19.26 10.69 11.84
C ALA A 118 19.75 9.35 11.27
N VAL A 119 20.84 9.38 10.48
CA VAL A 119 21.51 8.18 9.94
C VAL A 119 21.94 7.25 11.06
N SER A 120 22.47 7.77 12.18
CA SER A 120 22.86 6.94 13.31
C SER A 120 21.71 6.17 13.97
N ARG A 121 20.47 6.68 13.86
CA ARG A 121 19.26 6.06 14.43
C ARG A 121 18.58 5.06 13.50
N MET A 122 18.63 5.31 12.19
CA MET A 122 17.88 4.52 11.20
C MET A 122 18.75 3.49 10.47
N GLY A 123 20.06 3.70 10.39
CA GLY A 123 20.95 2.99 9.47
C GLY A 123 21.33 3.85 8.26
N ALA A 124 21.89 3.21 7.24
CA ALA A 124 22.43 3.90 6.06
C ALA A 124 21.36 4.74 5.34
N ASP A 125 21.73 5.92 4.83
CA ASP A 125 20.84 6.72 3.99
C ASP A 125 20.79 6.16 2.55
N ASN A 126 20.14 5.02 2.37
CA ASN A 126 19.93 4.36 1.09
C ASN A 126 18.46 3.93 0.91
N LEU A 127 18.17 3.34 -0.24
CA LEU A 127 16.84 2.88 -0.63
C LEU A 127 16.43 1.56 0.05
N ASP A 128 17.40 0.77 0.53
CA ASP A 128 17.16 -0.52 1.21
C ASP A 128 16.72 -0.38 2.68
N THR A 129 17.14 0.69 3.36
CA THR A 129 16.88 0.84 4.80
C THR A 129 15.39 0.98 5.08
N LYS A 130 14.84 0.09 5.91
CA LYS A 130 13.43 0.11 6.28
C LYS A 130 13.07 1.32 7.15
N VAL A 131 11.85 1.81 7.00
CA VAL A 131 11.27 2.80 7.91
C VAL A 131 10.76 2.11 9.18
N TRP A 132 10.66 2.84 10.29
CA TRP A 132 10.44 2.26 11.62
C TRP A 132 9.15 1.43 11.81
N TRP A 133 8.17 1.56 10.91
CA TRP A 133 6.91 0.81 10.96
C TRP A 133 6.86 -0.37 10.00
N ASP A 134 7.85 -0.46 9.10
CA ASP A 134 8.03 -1.55 8.14
C ASP A 134 8.91 -2.60 8.82
N GLU A 135 8.25 -3.61 9.42
CA GLU A 135 8.87 -4.73 10.13
C GLU A 135 8.98 -5.95 9.21
#